data_AF-A0A0T5VPR0-F1
#
_entry.id   AF-A0A0T5VPR0-F1
#
_cell.length_a   1.000
_cell.length_b   1.000
_cell.length_c   1.000
_cell.angle_alpha   90.00
_cell.angle_beta   90.00
_cell.angle_gamma   90.00
#
_symmetry.space_group_name_H-M   'P 1'
#
loop_
_entity.id
_entity.type
_entity.pdbx_description
1 polymer ?
#
loop_
_entity_poly.entity_id
_entity_poly.type
_entity_poly.pdbx_seq_one_letter_code
_entity_poly.pdbx_strand_id
1 'polypeptide(L)'
;MKKILPILMVLFCIAGCKKEKQGNYSETITKGEKWGIKIGSSHAEVYTQLQKAGPSLDFQHVAIFGHKPYSSPESLGQLLPYYYALTIYNNTGTLDRVVLFFSGDKVQQIATGGGLSTPVSKWPENVADDTAIKVDDPVSGLTAKLIKIHQLPAYAAYGFVLSDKPLNKPYDPDMNNHDDWQFGFSNFVSANISGSSTVTLHFKAGKLESIDHDYREGQIFN
;
A
#
# COMPACT_ATOMS: atom_id res chain seq x y z
N MET A 1 -23.30 58.01 -46.60
CA MET A 1 -23.81 56.85 -45.83
C MET A 1 -22.88 55.66 -46.06
N LYS A 2 -22.24 55.18 -44.99
CA LYS A 2 -21.74 53.81 -44.73
C LYS A 2 -20.65 53.89 -43.65
N LYS A 3 -21.08 53.76 -42.40
CA LYS A 3 -20.20 53.43 -41.27
C LYS A 3 -20.40 51.95 -41.01
N ILE A 4 -19.35 51.14 -41.13
CA ILE A 4 -19.34 49.78 -40.56
C ILE A 4 -18.07 49.65 -39.73
N LEU A 5 -18.35 49.30 -38.48
CA LEU A 5 -17.51 49.24 -37.28
C LEU A 5 -16.55 48.03 -37.33
N PRO A 6 -15.30 48.13 -36.87
CA PRO A 6 -14.48 46.94 -36.63
C PRO A 6 -14.88 46.29 -35.30
N ILE A 7 -15.26 45.02 -35.35
CA ILE A 7 -15.56 44.18 -34.19
C ILE A 7 -14.23 43.86 -33.49
N LEU A 8 -14.00 44.51 -32.36
CA LEU A 8 -12.91 44.20 -31.44
C LEU A 8 -13.32 42.97 -30.63
N MET A 9 -12.88 41.79 -31.06
CA MET A 9 -13.05 40.54 -30.32
C MET A 9 -12.09 40.55 -29.13
N VAL A 10 -12.57 41.03 -27.98
CA VAL A 10 -11.85 40.97 -26.70
C VAL A 10 -11.82 39.50 -26.26
N LEU A 11 -10.69 38.84 -26.50
CA LEU A 11 -10.36 37.57 -25.88
C LEU A 11 -10.22 37.82 -24.37
N PHE A 12 -11.27 37.53 -23.60
CA PHE A 12 -11.18 37.39 -22.15
C PHE A 12 -10.39 36.12 -21.84
N CYS A 13 -9.06 36.24 -21.75
CA CYS A 13 -8.22 35.24 -21.11
C CYS A 13 -8.54 35.24 -19.62
N ILE A 14 -9.51 34.42 -19.21
CA ILE A 14 -9.76 34.13 -17.80
C ILE A 14 -8.61 33.23 -17.33
N ALA A 15 -7.49 33.85 -16.97
CA ALA A 15 -6.43 33.21 -16.22
C ALA A 15 -7.00 32.89 -14.83
N GLY A 16 -7.64 31.74 -14.71
CA GLY A 16 -8.02 31.17 -13.42
C GLY A 16 -6.77 30.74 -12.67
N CYS A 17 -6.06 31.70 -12.06
CA CYS A 17 -5.09 31.42 -11.02
C CYS A 17 -5.84 30.75 -9.86
N LYS A 18 -5.89 29.42 -9.85
CA LYS A 18 -6.21 28.68 -8.63
C LYS A 18 -5.15 29.07 -7.62
N LYS A 19 -5.54 29.75 -6.53
CA LYS A 19 -4.64 29.94 -5.39
C LYS A 19 -4.16 28.56 -4.96
N GLU A 20 -2.84 28.38 -4.90
CA GLU A 20 -2.27 27.20 -4.24
C GLU A 20 -2.79 27.17 -2.80
N LYS A 21 -3.29 26.01 -2.39
CA LYS A 21 -3.74 25.80 -1.01
C LYS A 21 -2.50 25.81 -0.12
N GLN A 22 -2.43 26.73 0.83
CA GLN A 22 -1.36 26.83 1.83
C GLN A 22 -1.88 26.37 3.19
N GLY A 23 -0.99 25.77 4.01
CA GLY A 23 -1.35 25.27 5.33
C GLY A 23 -2.18 23.98 5.29
N ASN A 24 -2.76 23.61 6.42
CA ASN A 24 -3.55 22.38 6.55
C ASN A 24 -4.83 22.45 5.70
N TYR A 25 -5.08 21.43 4.90
CA TYR A 25 -6.33 21.31 4.16
C TYR A 25 -6.74 19.85 3.97
N SER A 26 -8.02 19.66 3.65
CA SER A 26 -8.56 18.39 3.19
C SER A 26 -9.40 18.65 1.94
N GLU A 27 -9.39 17.73 0.99
CA GLU A 27 -10.19 17.83 -0.23
C GLU A 27 -10.61 16.47 -0.76
N THR A 28 -11.76 16.44 -1.44
CA THR A 28 -12.27 15.27 -2.15
C THR A 28 -12.35 15.58 -3.64
N ILE A 29 -11.75 14.73 -4.46
CA ILE A 29 -11.74 14.83 -5.92
C ILE A 29 -12.66 13.74 -6.47
N THR A 30 -13.70 14.13 -7.22
CA THR A 30 -14.69 13.21 -7.80
C THR A 30 -14.76 13.28 -9.33
N LYS A 31 -13.93 14.12 -9.97
CA LYS A 31 -13.83 14.26 -11.43
C LYS A 31 -12.40 14.61 -11.85
N GLY A 32 -12.02 14.22 -13.06
CA GLY A 32 -10.72 14.51 -13.63
C GLY A 32 -9.62 13.58 -13.10
N GLU A 33 -8.47 14.15 -12.77
CA GLU A 33 -7.32 13.42 -12.24
C GLU A 33 -6.53 14.26 -11.22
N LYS A 34 -5.75 13.59 -10.39
CA LYS A 34 -4.80 14.21 -9.47
C LYS A 34 -3.54 13.35 -9.40
N TRP A 35 -2.36 13.96 -9.57
CA TRP A 35 -1.07 13.25 -9.63
C TRP A 35 -1.00 12.14 -10.69
N GLY A 36 -1.73 12.30 -11.80
CA GLY A 36 -1.86 11.28 -12.84
C GLY A 36 -2.79 10.11 -12.47
N ILE A 37 -3.46 10.17 -11.32
CA ILE A 37 -4.47 9.20 -10.89
C ILE A 37 -5.85 9.69 -11.36
N LYS A 38 -6.52 8.92 -12.21
CA LYS A 38 -7.72 9.34 -12.94
C LYS A 38 -8.99 8.71 -12.38
N ILE A 39 -9.97 9.55 -12.08
CA ILE A 39 -11.33 9.11 -11.68
C ILE A 39 -11.97 8.30 -12.80
N GLY A 40 -12.65 7.20 -12.44
CA GLY A 40 -13.26 6.25 -13.35
C GLY A 40 -12.30 5.19 -13.91
N SER A 41 -11.05 5.16 -13.47
CA SER A 41 -10.10 4.07 -13.76
C SER A 41 -10.46 2.81 -12.96
N SER A 42 -10.22 1.63 -13.51
CA SER A 42 -10.25 0.36 -12.78
C SER A 42 -9.10 0.23 -11.77
N HIS A 43 -9.20 -0.70 -10.83
CA HIS A 43 -8.13 -1.00 -9.87
C HIS A 43 -6.77 -1.23 -10.56
N ALA A 44 -6.70 -2.08 -11.58
CA ALA A 44 -5.46 -2.36 -12.31
C ALA A 44 -4.86 -1.11 -13.01
N GLU A 45 -5.73 -0.27 -13.59
CA GLU A 45 -5.32 1.00 -14.21
C GLU A 45 -4.81 1.99 -13.15
N VAL A 46 -5.50 2.11 -12.02
CA VAL A 46 -5.07 2.95 -10.89
C VAL A 46 -3.74 2.46 -10.36
N TYR A 47 -3.56 1.16 -10.17
CA TYR A 47 -2.28 0.60 -9.70
C TYR A 47 -1.14 0.96 -10.66
N THR A 48 -1.36 0.86 -11.97
CA THR A 48 -0.38 1.29 -12.98
C THR A 48 -0.08 2.81 -12.88
N GLN A 49 -1.08 3.63 -12.58
CA GLN A 49 -0.90 5.07 -12.36
C GLN A 49 -0.08 5.33 -11.08
N LEU A 50 -0.34 4.58 -10.01
CA LEU A 50 0.44 4.64 -8.76
C LEU A 50 1.89 4.22 -8.96
N GLN A 51 2.16 3.18 -9.74
CA GLN A 51 3.54 2.78 -10.08
C GLN A 51 4.32 3.90 -10.80
N LYS A 52 3.63 4.73 -11.59
CA LYS A 52 4.24 5.90 -12.25
C LYS A 52 4.39 7.08 -11.29
N ALA A 53 3.40 7.32 -10.44
CA ALA A 53 3.39 8.45 -9.51
C ALA A 53 4.35 8.24 -8.31
N GLY A 54 4.49 7.00 -7.84
CA GLY A 54 5.32 6.60 -6.69
C GLY A 54 6.70 7.24 -6.66
N PRO A 55 7.54 7.03 -7.70
CA PRO A 55 8.87 7.62 -7.74
C PRO A 55 8.89 9.15 -7.75
N SER A 56 7.89 9.81 -8.35
CA SER A 56 7.82 11.28 -8.41
C SER A 56 7.32 11.92 -7.12
N LEU A 57 6.49 11.20 -6.37
CA LEU A 57 5.94 11.64 -5.08
C LEU A 57 6.70 11.05 -3.88
N ASP A 58 7.71 10.23 -4.10
CA ASP A 58 8.52 9.55 -3.07
C ASP A 58 7.69 8.64 -2.13
N PHE A 59 6.87 7.76 -2.71
CA PHE A 59 6.25 6.65 -1.99
C PHE A 59 6.42 5.33 -2.74
N GLN A 60 6.49 4.23 -1.99
CA GLN A 60 6.87 2.91 -2.53
C GLN A 60 5.81 1.82 -2.30
N HIS A 61 4.81 2.10 -1.47
CA HIS A 61 3.82 1.13 -1.02
C HIS A 61 2.42 1.74 -1.01
N VAL A 62 1.42 0.88 -1.15
CA VAL A 62 0.01 1.21 -1.03
C VAL A 62 -0.59 0.25 -0.02
N ALA A 63 -1.15 0.80 1.06
CA ALA A 63 -1.93 0.05 2.02
C ALA A 63 -3.29 -0.29 1.40
N ILE A 64 -3.70 -1.55 1.54
CA ILE A 64 -5.05 -1.99 1.16
C ILE A 64 -5.90 -1.89 2.42
N PHE A 65 -6.75 -0.87 2.49
CA PHE A 65 -7.52 -0.62 3.69
C PHE A 65 -8.64 -1.67 3.84
N GLY A 66 -8.88 -2.11 5.06
CA GLY A 66 -9.86 -3.17 5.34
C GLY A 66 -9.38 -4.58 4.99
N HIS A 67 -8.10 -4.76 4.61
CA HIS A 67 -7.51 -6.08 4.41
C HIS A 67 -7.55 -6.87 5.73
N LYS A 68 -8.51 -7.78 5.84
CA LYS A 68 -8.66 -8.61 7.04
C LYS A 68 -7.52 -9.61 7.10
N PRO A 69 -6.99 -9.90 8.30
CA PRO A 69 -6.05 -11.00 8.47
C PRO A 69 -6.63 -12.31 7.94
N TYR A 70 -5.80 -13.11 7.28
CA TYR A 70 -6.19 -14.45 6.85
C TYR A 70 -6.07 -15.41 8.03
N SER A 71 -7.01 -16.34 8.13
CA SER A 71 -7.03 -17.38 9.16
C SER A 71 -6.56 -18.75 8.67
N SER A 72 -6.29 -18.90 7.37
CA SER A 72 -5.94 -20.18 6.74
C SER A 72 -4.77 -20.01 5.75
N PRO A 73 -3.71 -20.84 5.84
CA PRO A 73 -2.57 -20.79 4.92
C PRO A 73 -2.94 -20.98 3.44
N GLU A 74 -3.98 -21.75 3.15
CA GLU A 74 -4.41 -22.10 1.78
C GLU A 74 -4.75 -20.86 0.95
N SER A 75 -5.27 -19.82 1.61
CA SER A 75 -5.61 -18.55 0.96
C SER A 75 -4.39 -17.71 0.52
N LEU A 76 -3.20 -18.01 1.03
CA LEU A 76 -2.01 -17.17 0.83
C LEU A 76 -1.22 -17.51 -0.44
N GLY A 77 -1.29 -18.76 -0.92
CA GLY A 77 -0.30 -19.25 -1.90
C GLY A 77 -0.23 -18.47 -3.20
N GLN A 78 -1.38 -18.00 -3.70
CA GLN A 78 -1.43 -17.19 -4.91
C GLN A 78 -1.06 -15.72 -4.67
N LEU A 79 -1.09 -15.27 -3.41
CA LEU A 79 -0.88 -13.88 -3.03
C LEU A 79 0.59 -13.58 -2.74
N LEU A 80 1.30 -14.50 -2.06
CA LEU A 80 2.67 -14.29 -1.57
C LEU A 80 3.65 -13.69 -2.62
N PRO A 81 3.64 -14.08 -3.90
CA PRO A 81 4.54 -13.50 -4.90
C PRO A 81 4.44 -11.98 -5.09
N TYR A 82 3.28 -11.39 -4.78
CA TYR A 82 2.99 -9.96 -4.99
C TYR A 82 3.45 -9.04 -3.85
N TYR A 83 3.90 -9.61 -2.72
CA TYR A 83 4.23 -8.90 -1.48
C TYR A 83 5.69 -9.11 -1.05
N TYR A 84 6.15 -8.32 -0.08
CA TYR A 84 7.51 -8.43 0.47
C TYR A 84 7.57 -9.03 1.86
N ALA A 85 6.46 -9.08 2.59
CA ALA A 85 6.47 -9.76 3.86
C ALA A 85 5.14 -10.46 4.15
N LEU A 86 5.26 -11.52 4.94
CA LEU A 86 4.16 -12.17 5.62
C LEU A 86 4.40 -12.08 7.13
N THR A 87 3.47 -11.46 7.85
CA THR A 87 3.42 -11.51 9.31
C THR A 87 2.50 -12.65 9.72
N ILE A 88 3.01 -13.53 10.58
CA ILE A 88 2.31 -14.65 11.19
C ILE A 88 2.21 -14.31 12.67
N TYR A 89 1.00 -14.28 13.24
CA TYR A 89 0.82 -13.74 14.58
C TYR A 89 -0.15 -14.58 15.41
N ASN A 90 0.10 -14.60 16.71
CA ASN A 90 -0.80 -15.21 17.66
C ASN A 90 -1.92 -14.23 18.04
N ASN A 91 -3.18 -14.69 18.00
CA ASN A 91 -4.35 -13.89 18.40
C ASN A 91 -4.68 -13.99 19.90
N THR A 92 -3.91 -14.73 20.71
CA THR A 92 -4.19 -14.97 22.14
C THR A 92 -3.66 -13.89 23.09
N GLY A 93 -3.38 -12.67 22.62
CA GLY A 93 -2.99 -11.54 23.47
C GLY A 93 -1.51 -11.49 23.90
N THR A 94 -0.68 -12.43 23.46
CA THR A 94 0.78 -12.32 23.54
C THR A 94 1.29 -11.65 22.27
N LEU A 95 2.15 -10.64 22.39
CA LEU A 95 2.87 -10.02 21.25
C LEU A 95 3.94 -10.98 20.73
N ASP A 96 3.54 -12.16 20.28
CA ASP A 96 4.41 -13.09 19.56
C ASP A 96 4.00 -13.08 18.09
N ARG A 97 4.96 -12.74 17.24
CA ARG A 97 4.81 -12.71 15.79
C ARG A 97 6.08 -13.20 15.13
N VAL A 98 5.91 -13.67 13.92
CA VAL A 98 6.98 -13.96 12.99
C VAL A 98 6.76 -13.16 11.74
N VAL A 99 7.80 -12.48 11.28
CA VAL A 99 7.80 -11.77 10.02
C VAL A 99 8.76 -12.48 9.08
N LEU A 100 8.22 -12.97 7.97
CA LEU A 100 8.99 -13.51 6.86
C LEU A 100 9.18 -12.38 5.85
N PHE A 101 10.42 -11.98 5.60
CA PHE A 101 10.75 -11.01 4.55
C PHE A 101 11.18 -11.75 3.29
N PHE A 102 10.68 -11.31 2.14
CA PHE A 102 10.92 -11.91 0.83
C PHE A 102 11.82 -11.01 -0.01
N SER A 103 12.76 -11.64 -0.73
CA SER A 103 13.54 -10.99 -1.77
C SER A 103 13.53 -11.87 -3.01
N GLY A 104 13.01 -11.32 -4.12
CA GLY A 104 12.72 -12.10 -5.30
C GLY A 104 11.67 -13.18 -5.04
N ASP A 105 12.07 -14.44 -5.20
CA ASP A 105 11.27 -15.66 -5.05
C ASP A 105 11.65 -16.48 -3.81
N LYS A 106 12.39 -15.91 -2.86
CA LYS A 106 12.86 -16.61 -1.64
C LYS A 106 12.64 -15.82 -0.36
N VAL A 107 12.66 -16.54 0.77
CA VAL A 107 12.73 -15.96 2.12
C VAL A 107 14.13 -15.39 2.35
N GLN A 108 14.22 -14.08 2.53
CA GLN A 108 15.48 -13.38 2.81
C GLN A 108 15.81 -13.37 4.30
N GLN A 109 14.80 -13.15 5.14
CA GLN A 109 14.98 -13.01 6.58
C GLN A 109 13.73 -13.51 7.30
N ILE A 110 13.95 -14.08 8.48
CA ILE A 110 12.90 -14.43 9.43
C ILE A 110 13.20 -13.66 10.73
N ALA A 111 12.21 -12.93 11.23
CA ALA A 111 12.31 -12.22 12.50
C ALA A 111 11.18 -12.66 13.43
N THR A 112 11.49 -13.01 14.67
CA THR A 112 10.53 -13.49 15.68
C THR A 112 10.44 -12.51 16.86
N GLY A 113 9.34 -12.56 17.61
CA GLY A 113 9.13 -11.74 18.80
C GLY A 113 8.24 -10.52 18.58
N GLY A 114 7.98 -9.77 19.66
CA GLY A 114 7.04 -8.66 19.69
C GLY A 114 7.67 -7.31 19.36
N GLY A 115 7.73 -6.44 20.37
CA GLY A 115 8.25 -5.07 20.23
C GLY A 115 9.73 -5.02 19.84
N LEU A 116 10.55 -5.94 20.38
CA LEU A 116 11.89 -6.22 19.88
C LEU A 116 11.86 -7.54 19.11
N SER A 117 12.39 -7.53 17.90
CA SER A 117 12.44 -8.70 17.02
C SER A 117 13.85 -9.28 16.96
N THR A 118 13.95 -10.61 16.97
CA THR A 118 15.22 -11.34 16.87
C THR A 118 15.28 -12.07 15.53
N PRO A 119 16.35 -11.92 14.73
CA PRO A 119 16.50 -12.70 13.52
C PRO A 119 16.77 -14.17 13.85
N VAL A 120 16.15 -15.08 13.10
CA VAL A 120 16.34 -16.52 13.21
C VAL A 120 16.60 -17.12 11.82
N SER A 121 17.32 -18.24 11.75
CA SER A 121 17.55 -18.93 10.48
C SER A 121 16.38 -19.81 10.05
N LYS A 122 15.51 -20.17 11.00
CA LYS A 122 14.33 -21.01 10.77
C LYS A 122 13.22 -20.73 11.78
N TRP A 123 11.97 -20.96 11.38
CA TRP A 123 10.82 -20.92 12.28
C TRP A 123 9.74 -21.95 11.86
N PRO A 124 9.13 -22.68 12.81
CA PRO A 124 9.52 -22.79 14.21
C PRO A 124 10.91 -23.42 14.42
N GLU A 125 11.62 -23.05 15.48
CA GLU A 125 12.99 -23.53 15.71
C GLU A 125 13.07 -25.00 16.14
N ASN A 126 12.03 -25.47 16.83
CA ASN A 126 11.95 -26.79 17.48
C ASN A 126 11.22 -27.84 16.63
N VAL A 127 10.92 -27.56 15.36
CA VAL A 127 10.28 -28.52 14.44
C VAL A 127 11.27 -28.99 13.38
N ALA A 128 10.95 -30.10 12.72
CA ALA A 128 11.77 -30.67 11.66
C ALA A 128 11.85 -29.74 10.44
N ASP A 129 12.96 -29.80 9.71
CA ASP A 129 13.27 -28.93 8.56
C ASP A 129 12.26 -29.02 7.40
N ASP A 130 11.58 -30.15 7.27
CA ASP A 130 10.54 -30.36 6.26
C ASP A 130 9.21 -29.65 6.61
N THR A 131 9.09 -29.18 7.84
CA THR A 131 7.96 -28.46 8.42
C THR A 131 8.31 -26.99 8.66
N ALA A 132 9.51 -26.70 9.17
CA ALA A 132 9.99 -25.34 9.42
C ALA A 132 10.22 -24.55 8.12
N ILE A 133 9.91 -23.26 8.17
CA ILE A 133 10.31 -22.27 7.17
C ILE A 133 11.73 -21.82 7.49
N LYS A 134 12.59 -21.78 6.47
CA LYS A 134 14.01 -21.43 6.59
C LYS A 134 14.33 -20.21 5.72
N VAL A 135 15.37 -19.48 6.10
CA VAL A 135 16.02 -18.54 5.18
C VAL A 135 16.43 -19.30 3.91
N ASP A 136 16.30 -18.62 2.77
CA ASP A 136 16.46 -19.16 1.41
C ASP A 136 15.40 -20.18 0.94
N ASP A 137 14.37 -20.49 1.73
CA ASP A 137 13.24 -21.26 1.22
C ASP A 137 12.56 -20.51 0.06
N PRO A 138 12.11 -21.22 -1.00
CA PRO A 138 11.36 -20.59 -2.07
C PRO A 138 9.97 -20.16 -1.58
N VAL A 139 9.54 -18.97 -1.99
CA VAL A 139 8.22 -18.41 -1.67
C VAL A 139 7.10 -19.34 -2.14
N SER A 140 7.27 -20.01 -3.28
CA SER A 140 6.31 -20.98 -3.83
C SER A 140 6.08 -22.20 -2.94
N GLY A 141 7.03 -22.54 -2.06
CA GLY A 141 6.93 -23.66 -1.13
C GLY A 141 6.33 -23.30 0.23
N LEU A 142 6.15 -22.00 0.52
CA LEU A 142 5.77 -21.54 1.86
C LEU A 142 4.38 -22.01 2.27
N THR A 143 3.40 -22.01 1.37
CA THR A 143 2.04 -22.46 1.70
C THR A 143 2.01 -23.87 2.23
N ALA A 144 2.73 -24.81 1.61
CA ALA A 144 2.78 -26.20 2.08
C ALA A 144 3.38 -26.32 3.49
N LYS A 145 4.43 -25.54 3.79
CA LYS A 145 5.05 -25.49 5.13
C LYS A 145 4.12 -24.84 6.16
N LEU A 146 3.46 -23.74 5.79
CA LEU A 146 2.50 -23.06 6.64
C LEU A 146 1.32 -23.98 7.01
N ILE A 147 0.80 -24.78 6.06
CA ILE A 147 -0.22 -25.79 6.35
C ILE A 147 0.27 -26.79 7.41
N LYS A 148 1.48 -27.35 7.24
CA LYS A 148 2.06 -28.27 8.23
C LYS A 148 2.23 -27.61 9.60
N ILE A 149 2.72 -26.37 9.64
CA ILE A 149 2.88 -25.61 10.89
C ILE A 149 1.52 -25.39 11.56
N HIS A 150 0.49 -25.01 10.80
CA HIS A 150 -0.85 -24.72 11.31
C HIS A 150 -1.57 -25.98 11.84
N GLN A 151 -1.15 -27.18 11.44
CA GLN A 151 -1.63 -28.45 12.01
C GLN A 151 -1.05 -28.73 13.42
N LEU A 152 -0.01 -28.01 13.83
CA LEU A 152 0.56 -28.17 15.18
C LEU A 152 -0.33 -27.42 16.19
N PRO A 153 -0.68 -28.04 17.34
CA PRO A 153 -1.56 -27.42 18.33
C PRO A 153 -1.13 -26.03 18.80
N ALA A 154 0.19 -25.77 18.88
CA ALA A 154 0.73 -24.49 19.30
C ALA A 154 0.49 -23.35 18.30
N TYR A 155 0.26 -23.66 17.01
CA TYR A 155 0.15 -22.67 15.93
C TYR A 155 -1.21 -22.67 15.24
N ALA A 156 -2.12 -23.57 15.59
CA ALA A 156 -3.43 -23.74 14.93
C ALA A 156 -4.32 -22.48 14.97
N ALA A 157 -4.13 -21.58 15.93
CA ALA A 157 -4.88 -20.34 16.06
C ALA A 157 -4.18 -19.12 15.41
N TYR A 158 -3.01 -19.31 14.80
CA TYR A 158 -2.23 -18.19 14.27
C TYR A 158 -2.91 -17.63 13.01
N GLY A 159 -2.87 -16.31 12.89
CA GLY A 159 -3.34 -15.57 11.72
C GLY A 159 -2.20 -15.04 10.87
N PHE A 160 -2.56 -14.48 9.73
CA PHE A 160 -1.63 -14.05 8.68
C PHE A 160 -1.98 -12.66 8.17
N VAL A 161 -0.98 -11.79 8.04
CA VAL A 161 -1.12 -10.44 7.48
C VAL A 161 -0.04 -10.24 6.43
N LEU A 162 -0.46 -9.83 5.23
CA LEU A 162 0.47 -9.44 4.17
C LEU A 162 0.95 -8.01 4.41
N SER A 163 2.17 -7.70 3.98
CA SER A 163 2.65 -6.31 3.96
C SER A 163 1.78 -5.42 3.08
N ASP A 164 1.93 -4.10 3.18
CA ASP A 164 1.42 -3.19 2.16
C ASP A 164 1.91 -3.59 0.76
N LYS A 165 1.10 -3.28 -0.26
CA LYS A 165 1.39 -3.64 -1.65
C LYS A 165 2.56 -2.80 -2.16
N PRO A 166 3.72 -3.40 -2.46
CA PRO A 166 4.85 -2.65 -3.00
C PRO A 166 4.63 -2.31 -4.48
N LEU A 167 5.02 -1.10 -4.91
CA LEU A 167 4.81 -0.62 -6.28
C LEU A 167 5.78 -1.22 -7.30
N ASN A 168 6.91 -1.78 -6.88
CA ASN A 168 7.86 -2.45 -7.77
C ASN A 168 7.53 -3.94 -8.02
N LYS A 169 6.37 -4.42 -7.53
CA LYS A 169 5.82 -5.74 -7.85
C LYS A 169 4.63 -5.60 -8.83
N PRO A 170 4.28 -6.66 -9.57
CA PRO A 170 3.08 -6.66 -10.41
C PRO A 170 1.80 -6.40 -9.62
N TYR A 171 0.74 -5.97 -10.32
CA TYR A 171 -0.61 -5.85 -9.77
C TYR A 171 -1.09 -7.21 -9.21
N ASP A 172 -1.68 -7.18 -8.01
CA ASP A 172 -2.32 -8.34 -7.39
C ASP A 172 -3.82 -8.32 -7.74
N PRO A 173 -4.35 -9.32 -8.46
CA PRO A 173 -5.76 -9.38 -8.80
C PRO A 173 -6.72 -9.40 -7.59
N ASP A 174 -6.28 -9.83 -6.40
CA ASP A 174 -7.10 -9.77 -5.19
C ASP A 174 -7.44 -8.34 -4.79
N MET A 175 -6.62 -7.35 -5.20
CA MET A 175 -6.89 -5.94 -4.93
C MET A 175 -8.22 -5.44 -5.52
N ASN A 176 -8.82 -6.14 -6.49
CA ASN A 176 -10.16 -5.85 -7.01
C ASN A 176 -11.26 -6.00 -5.94
N ASN A 177 -11.00 -6.76 -4.88
CA ASN A 177 -11.95 -7.07 -3.82
C ASN A 177 -11.96 -6.03 -2.69
N HIS A 178 -11.17 -4.95 -2.83
CA HIS A 178 -10.99 -3.95 -1.78
C HIS A 178 -11.39 -2.57 -2.33
N ASP A 179 -12.28 -1.91 -1.61
CA ASP A 179 -12.87 -0.64 -2.03
C ASP A 179 -12.01 0.56 -1.66
N ASP A 180 -11.08 0.42 -0.71
CA ASP A 180 -10.29 1.55 -0.19
C ASP A 180 -8.80 1.24 -0.22
N TRP A 181 -8.02 2.07 -0.89
CA TRP A 181 -6.55 2.01 -0.86
C TRP A 181 -5.98 3.31 -0.29
N GLN A 182 -4.87 3.21 0.43
CA GLN A 182 -4.24 4.38 1.04
C GLN A 182 -2.74 4.42 0.74
N PHE A 183 -2.23 5.63 0.52
CA PHE A 183 -0.79 5.89 0.50
C PHE A 183 -0.52 7.27 1.08
N GLY A 184 0.72 7.50 1.49
CA GLY A 184 1.16 8.79 1.98
C GLY A 184 2.51 9.16 1.41
N PHE A 185 2.77 10.46 1.37
CA PHE A 185 4.05 11.02 0.97
C PHE A 185 4.28 12.35 1.66
N SER A 186 5.52 12.80 1.68
CA SER A 186 5.90 14.05 2.34
C SER A 186 6.75 14.92 1.43
N ASN A 187 6.69 16.22 1.67
CA ASN A 187 7.48 17.21 0.96
C ASN A 187 8.00 18.28 1.93
N PHE A 188 9.12 18.91 1.60
CA PHE A 188 9.58 20.08 2.34
C PHE A 188 8.83 21.33 1.84
N VAL A 189 8.22 22.07 2.77
CA VAL A 189 7.57 23.36 2.47
C VAL A 189 8.56 24.50 2.68
N SER A 190 9.37 24.40 3.73
CA SER A 190 10.50 25.28 4.02
C SER A 190 11.54 24.52 4.85
N ALA A 191 12.65 25.17 5.22
CA ALA A 191 13.72 24.54 6.01
C ALA A 191 13.25 23.94 7.35
N ASN A 192 12.17 24.46 7.94
CA ASN A 192 11.66 24.03 9.25
C ASN A 192 10.22 23.49 9.19
N ILE A 193 9.66 23.30 7.99
CA ILE A 193 8.28 22.84 7.81
C ILE A 193 8.24 21.70 6.80
N SER A 194 7.68 20.56 7.25
CA SER A 194 7.35 19.42 6.40
C SER A 194 5.85 19.39 6.14
N GLY A 195 5.47 19.07 4.91
CA GLY A 195 4.11 18.73 4.51
C GLY A 195 3.96 17.23 4.44
N SER A 196 2.86 16.71 4.98
CA SER A 196 2.49 15.29 4.91
C SER A 196 1.14 15.16 4.24
N SER A 197 1.09 14.32 3.22
CA SER A 197 -0.12 13.99 2.46
C SER A 197 -0.57 12.58 2.82
N THR A 198 -1.82 12.43 3.24
CA THR A 198 -2.52 11.14 3.36
C THR A 198 -3.57 11.09 2.27
N VAL A 199 -3.51 10.07 1.42
CA VAL A 199 -4.39 9.92 0.27
C VAL A 199 -5.16 8.63 0.38
N THR A 200 -6.49 8.71 0.34
CA THR A 200 -7.38 7.54 0.27
C THR A 200 -8.07 7.51 -1.09
N LEU A 201 -8.01 6.36 -1.74
CA LEU A 201 -8.64 6.09 -3.04
C LEU A 201 -9.87 5.23 -2.79
N HIS A 202 -11.04 5.72 -3.17
CA HIS A 202 -12.31 5.04 -2.98
C HIS A 202 -12.80 4.47 -4.30
N PHE A 203 -13.00 3.16 -4.34
CA PHE A 203 -13.52 2.42 -5.47
C PHE A 203 -14.98 2.06 -5.23
N LYS A 204 -15.74 2.06 -6.32
CA LYS A 204 -17.13 1.61 -6.34
C LYS A 204 -17.45 1.01 -7.68
N ALA A 205 -18.11 -0.16 -7.68
CA ALA A 205 -18.40 -0.92 -8.88
C ALA A 205 -17.14 -1.13 -9.77
N GLY A 206 -16.00 -1.41 -9.14
CA GLY A 206 -14.73 -1.69 -9.82
C GLY A 206 -14.02 -0.46 -10.41
N LYS A 207 -14.47 0.76 -10.08
CA LYS A 207 -13.92 2.02 -10.62
C LYS A 207 -13.61 3.00 -9.51
N LEU A 208 -12.54 3.77 -9.66
CA LEU A 208 -12.19 4.86 -8.75
C LEU A 208 -13.29 5.93 -8.79
N GLU A 209 -14.02 6.10 -7.69
CA GLU A 209 -15.11 7.07 -7.54
C GLU A 209 -14.59 8.40 -7.01
N SER A 210 -13.70 8.36 -6.02
CA SER A 210 -13.12 9.55 -5.42
C SER A 210 -11.70 9.36 -4.91
N ILE A 211 -11.01 10.49 -4.74
CA ILE A 211 -9.72 10.61 -4.06
C ILE A 211 -9.91 11.59 -2.91
N ASP A 212 -9.73 11.12 -1.68
CA ASP A 212 -9.64 11.97 -0.50
C ASP A 212 -8.18 12.27 -0.22
N HIS A 213 -7.88 13.55 -0.04
CA HIS A 213 -6.53 14.03 0.24
C HIS A 213 -6.56 14.91 1.48
N ASP A 214 -5.83 14.48 2.50
CA ASP A 214 -5.58 15.23 3.71
C ASP A 214 -4.11 15.68 3.73
N TYR A 215 -3.89 16.99 3.78
CA TYR A 215 -2.57 17.59 3.84
C TYR A 215 -2.37 18.32 5.16
N ARG A 216 -1.23 18.07 5.81
CA ARG A 216 -0.86 18.66 7.10
C ARG A 216 0.57 19.18 7.06
N GLU A 217 0.78 20.39 7.55
CA GLU A 217 2.10 20.96 7.79
C GLU A 217 2.51 20.77 9.26
N GLY A 218 3.75 20.35 9.47
CA GLY A 218 4.33 20.15 10.79
C GLY A 218 5.70 20.77 10.89
N GLN A 219 6.02 21.32 12.08
CA GLN A 219 7.37 21.80 12.36
C GLN A 219 8.35 20.63 12.44
N ILE A 220 9.52 20.82 11.85
CA ILE A 220 10.65 19.91 11.97
C ILE A 220 11.43 20.32 13.21
N PHE A 221 11.44 19.45 14.23
CA PHE A 221 12.30 19.60 15.40
C PHE A 221 13.55 18.77 15.17
N ASN A 222 14.69 19.45 14.97
CA ASN A 222 16.02 18.82 14.88
C ASN A 222 16.57 18.52 16.28
#